data_AF-A0A967VSY8-F1
#
_entry.id   AF-A0A967VSY8-F1
#
_cell.length_a   1.000
_cell.length_b   1.000
_cell.length_c   1.000
_cell.angle_alpha   90.00
_cell.angle_beta   90.00
_cell.angle_gamma   90.00
#
_symmetry.space_group_name_H-M   'P 1'
#
loop_
_entity.id
_entity.type
_entity.pdbx_description
1 polymer ?
#
loop_
_entity_poly.entity_id
_entity_poly.type
_entity_poly.pdbx_seq_one_letter_code
_entity_poly.pdbx_strand_id
1 'polypeptide(L)'
;SSAIAAIDTWTSPVLLIHGDDDRNVDFSQTVGLVQLLRARGVPFELIVYPDEVHDFLLFSRWFHAFRATDAFFARTLIRGEPVGVGNEGQV
;
A
#
# COMPACT_ATOMS: atom_id res chain seq x y z
N SER A 1 15.59 5.50 9.75
CA SER A 1 14.28 5.49 10.43
C SER A 1 13.49 4.29 9.92
N SER A 2 12.50 3.79 10.68
CA SER A 2 11.62 2.70 10.23
C SER A 2 10.17 3.15 10.33
N ALA A 3 9.36 2.84 9.32
CA ALA A 3 7.92 3.12 9.33
C ALA A 3 7.21 2.44 10.53
N ILE A 4 7.65 1.23 10.87
CA ILE A 4 7.12 0.46 12.02
C ILE A 4 7.36 1.19 13.34
N ALA A 5 8.43 1.97 13.48
CA ALA A 5 8.70 2.69 14.72
C ALA A 5 7.67 3.81 15.02
N ALA A 6 6.93 4.27 14.00
CA ALA A 6 5.89 5.29 14.13
C ALA A 6 4.47 4.72 14.16
N ILE A 7 4.33 3.39 14.22
CA ILE A 7 3.04 2.72 14.01
C ILE A 7 1.99 3.07 15.07
N ASP A 8 2.42 3.40 16.30
CA ASP A 8 1.52 3.76 17.41
C ASP A 8 0.86 5.13 17.26
N THR A 9 1.42 6.02 16.44
CA THR A 9 0.86 7.36 16.18
C THR A 9 0.28 7.50 14.77
N TRP A 10 0.35 6.43 13.97
CA TRP A 10 -0.16 6.44 12.61
C TRP A 10 -1.70 6.42 12.62
N THR A 11 -2.31 7.44 12.01
CA THR A 11 -3.78 7.55 11.88
C THR A 11 -4.25 7.73 10.44
N SER A 12 -3.41 8.28 9.56
CA SER A 12 -3.77 8.56 8.17
C SER A 12 -3.97 7.28 7.35
N PRO A 13 -4.98 7.23 6.45
CA PRO A 13 -5.10 6.17 5.47
C PRO A 13 -3.84 6.04 4.60
N VAL A 14 -3.48 4.83 4.20
CA VAL A 14 -2.29 4.58 3.38
C VAL A 14 -2.56 3.60 2.23
N LEU A 15 -1.99 3.90 1.06
CA LEU A 15 -1.89 2.97 -0.06
C LEU A 15 -0.46 2.38 -0.08
N LEU A 16 -0.36 1.06 -0.02
CA LEU A 16 0.89 0.31 -0.17
C LEU A 16 0.91 -0.34 -1.56
N ILE A 17 2.00 -0.16 -2.31
CA ILE A 17 2.22 -0.79 -3.61
C ILE A 17 3.61 -1.45 -3.59
N HIS A 18 3.71 -2.74 -3.88
CA HIS A 18 4.98 -3.46 -3.84
C HIS A 18 5.04 -4.60 -4.87
N GLY A 19 6.17 -4.77 -5.55
CA GLY A 19 6.52 -6.02 -6.24
C GLY A 19 6.99 -7.08 -5.22
N ASP A 20 6.63 -8.34 -5.41
CA ASP A 20 6.96 -9.39 -4.43
C ASP A 20 8.36 -10.01 -4.62
N ASP A 21 9.01 -9.86 -5.78
CA ASP A 21 10.41 -10.24 -6.05
C ASP A 21 11.37 -9.03 -5.94
N ASP A 22 11.04 -8.05 -5.11
CA ASP A 22 11.95 -6.95 -4.77
C ASP A 22 13.09 -7.45 -3.86
N ARG A 23 14.32 -7.44 -4.41
CA ARG A 23 15.55 -7.84 -3.69
C ARG A 23 16.21 -6.73 -2.89
N ASN A 24 15.76 -5.49 -3.07
CA ASN A 24 16.23 -4.34 -2.29
C ASN A 24 15.42 -4.20 -0.99
N VAL A 25 14.12 -4.44 -1.06
CA VAL A 25 13.20 -4.38 0.09
C VAL A 25 12.39 -5.66 0.17
N ASP A 26 12.74 -6.52 1.12
CA ASP A 26 12.07 -7.81 1.30
C ASP A 26 10.55 -7.64 1.53
N PHE A 27 9.74 -8.38 0.78
CA PHE A 27 8.29 -8.31 0.83
C PHE A 27 7.71 -8.60 2.24
N SER A 28 8.42 -9.36 3.08
CA SER A 28 8.04 -9.58 4.49
C SER A 28 7.92 -8.29 5.31
N GLN A 29 8.63 -7.23 4.93
CA GLN A 29 8.48 -5.90 5.54
C GLN A 29 7.08 -5.34 5.32
N THR A 30 6.53 -5.48 4.10
CA THR A 30 5.15 -5.08 3.79
C THR A 30 4.15 -5.96 4.52
N VAL A 31 4.38 -7.28 4.56
CA VAL A 31 3.52 -8.21 5.32
C VAL A 31 3.43 -7.81 6.79
N GLY A 32 4.59 -7.57 7.43
CA GLY A 32 4.65 -7.13 8.83
C GLY A 32 3.95 -5.79 9.06
N LEU A 33 4.16 -4.80 8.18
CA LEU A 33 3.49 -3.51 8.28
C LEU A 33 1.96 -3.64 8.16
N VAL A 34 1.47 -4.43 7.20
CA VAL A 34 0.04 -4.68 7.01
C VAL A 34 -0.60 -5.30 8.25
N GLN A 35 0.08 -6.28 8.88
CA GLN A 35 -0.39 -6.86 10.13
C GLN A 35 -0.51 -5.82 11.25
N LEU A 36 0.46 -4.92 11.36
CA LEU A 36 0.45 -3.87 12.38
C LEU A 36 -0.61 -2.79 12.12
N LEU A 37 -0.79 -2.39 10.85
CA LEU A 37 -1.85 -1.45 10.43
C LEU A 37 -3.22 -2.03 10.77
N ARG A 38 -3.45 -3.30 10.41
CA ARG A 38 -4.69 -4.01 10.74
C ARG A 38 -4.92 -4.09 12.25
N ALA A 39 -3.90 -4.44 13.03
CA ALA A 39 -4.00 -4.54 14.49
C ALA A 39 -4.35 -3.21 15.17
N ARG A 40 -4.01 -2.07 14.55
CA ARG A 40 -4.32 -0.72 15.04
C ARG A 40 -5.56 -0.10 14.39
N GLY A 41 -6.24 -0.82 13.50
CA GLY A 41 -7.39 -0.29 12.78
C GLY A 41 -7.06 0.88 11.86
N VAL A 42 -5.79 1.01 11.43
CA VAL A 42 -5.39 2.04 10.47
C VAL A 42 -5.94 1.66 9.09
N PRO A 43 -6.69 2.55 8.41
CA PRO A 43 -7.22 2.24 7.08
C PRO A 43 -6.10 2.08 6.04
N PHE A 44 -6.15 1.04 5.22
CA PHE A 44 -5.15 0.85 4.18
C PHE A 44 -5.70 0.12 2.94
N GLU A 45 -5.04 0.38 1.82
CA GLU A 45 -5.14 -0.38 0.57
C GLU A 45 -3.78 -1.00 0.25
N LEU A 46 -3.78 -2.18 -0.36
CA LEU A 46 -2.56 -2.90 -0.73
C LEU A 46 -2.69 -3.38 -2.18
N ILE A 47 -1.68 -3.06 -2.98
CA ILE A 47 -1.48 -3.63 -4.31
C ILE A 47 -0.16 -4.39 -4.29
N VAL A 48 -0.22 -5.68 -4.61
CA VAL A 48 0.97 -6.51 -4.81
C VAL A 48 1.06 -6.84 -6.28
N TYR A 49 2.22 -6.64 -6.89
CA TYR A 49 2.48 -7.09 -8.25
C TYR A 49 3.38 -8.33 -8.22
N PRO A 50 2.84 -9.51 -8.55
CA PRO A 50 3.63 -10.73 -8.66
C PRO A 50 4.71 -10.61 -9.73
N ASP A 51 5.88 -11.20 -9.45
CA ASP A 51 7.05 -11.27 -10.34
C ASP A 51 7.65 -9.91 -10.74
N GLU A 52 7.28 -8.84 -10.03
CA GLU A 52 7.86 -7.51 -10.20
C GLU A 52 8.98 -7.27 -9.18
N VAL A 53 10.05 -6.61 -9.63
CA VAL A 53 11.19 -6.22 -8.80
C VAL A 53 10.98 -4.80 -8.24
N HIS A 54 12.05 -4.16 -7.75
CA HIS A 54 12.01 -2.81 -7.17
C HIS A 54 11.40 -1.74 -8.08
N ASP A 55 11.75 -1.78 -9.36
CA ASP A 55 11.13 -0.97 -10.40
C ASP A 55 10.20 -1.84 -11.24
N PHE A 56 9.07 -1.29 -11.69
CA PHE A 56 8.18 -2.07 -12.54
C PHE A 56 8.79 -2.32 -13.92
N LEU A 57 8.76 -3.58 -14.37
CA LEU A 57 9.30 -4.03 -15.64
C LEU A 57 8.41 -3.60 -16.81
N LEU A 58 7.09 -3.56 -16.60
CA LEU A 58 6.11 -3.25 -17.63
C LEU A 58 5.54 -1.83 -17.48
N PHE A 59 5.45 -1.09 -18.58
CA PHE A 59 4.79 0.23 -18.61
C PHE A 59 3.34 0.17 -18.11
N SER A 60 2.63 -0.93 -18.36
CA SER A 60 1.27 -1.12 -17.87
C SER A 60 1.19 -1.13 -16.34
N ARG A 61 2.22 -1.63 -15.65
CA ARG A 61 2.32 -1.65 -14.18
C ARG A 61 2.59 -0.26 -13.63
N TRP A 62 3.51 0.48 -14.26
CA TRP A 62 3.69 1.91 -13.98
C TRP A 62 2.37 2.67 -14.10
N PHE A 63 1.67 2.50 -15.22
CA PHE A 63 0.42 3.21 -15.47
C PHE A 63 -0.69 2.82 -14.49
N HIS A 64 -0.78 1.53 -14.13
CA HIS A 64 -1.73 1.07 -13.12
C HIS A 64 -1.42 1.66 -11.73
N ALA A 65 -0.15 1.64 -11.29
CA ALA A 65 0.27 2.20 -10.01
C ALA A 65 0.00 3.72 -9.92
N PHE A 66 0.26 4.48 -11.00
CA PHE A 66 -0.04 5.90 -11.04
C PHE A 66 -1.54 6.17 -10.97
N ARG A 67 -2.36 5.42 -11.73
CA ARG A 67 -3.82 5.56 -11.66
C ARG A 67 -4.39 5.17 -10.31
N ALA A 68 -3.86 4.14 -9.67
CA ALA A 68 -4.27 3.73 -8.33
C ALA A 68 -3.94 4.83 -7.31
N THR A 69 -2.74 5.41 -7.39
CA THR A 69 -2.32 6.54 -6.55
C THR A 69 -3.21 7.77 -6.74
N ASP A 70 -3.48 8.15 -7.99
CA ASP A 70 -4.37 9.27 -8.32
C ASP A 70 -5.79 9.05 -7.77
N ALA A 71 -6.35 7.86 -8.00
CA ALA A 71 -7.66 7.49 -7.48
C ALA A 71 -7.71 7.50 -5.95
N PHE A 72 -6.66 6.99 -5.29
CA PHE A 72 -6.57 6.98 -3.84
C PHE A 72 -6.58 8.40 -3.27
N PHE A 73 -5.77 9.32 -3.80
CA PHE A 73 -5.78 10.71 -3.34
C PHE A 73 -7.08 11.43 -3.66
N ALA A 74 -7.65 11.23 -4.86
CA ALA A 74 -8.93 11.81 -5.23
C ALA A 74 -10.03 11.42 -4.24
N ARG A 75 -10.10 10.14 -3.84
CA ARG A 75 -11.06 9.66 -2.85
C ARG A 75 -10.74 10.18 -1.44
N THR A 76 -9.54 9.93 -0.95
CA THR A 76 -9.21 10.03 0.48
C THR A 76 -8.79 11.44 0.91
N LEU A 77 -8.06 12.15 0.06
CA LEU A 77 -7.53 13.48 0.37
C LEU A 77 -8.46 14.58 -0.13
N ILE A 78 -8.97 14.46 -1.36
CA ILE A 78 -9.80 15.52 -1.96
C ILE A 78 -11.27 15.38 -1.54
N ARG A 79 -11.84 14.17 -1.62
CA ARG A 79 -13.25 13.93 -1.28
C ARG A 79 -13.48 13.49 0.16
N GLY A 80 -12.44 13.14 0.91
CA GLY A 80 -12.55 12.70 2.30
C GLY A 80 -13.29 11.37 2.47
N GLU A 81 -13.31 10.52 1.43
CA GLU A 81 -13.95 9.22 1.47
C GLU A 81 -13.17 8.27 2.40
N PRO A 82 -13.87 7.47 3.23
CA PRO A 82 -13.22 6.51 4.11
C PRO A 82 -12.58 5.37 3.30
N VAL A 83 -11.38 4.98 3.69
CA VAL A 83 -10.77 3.72 3.25
C VAL A 83 -11.28 2.61 4.17
N GLY A 84 -11.67 1.47 3.61
CA GLY A 84 -12.09 0.32 4.41
C GLY A 84 -10.98 -0.15 5.36
N VAL A 85 -11.34 -0.63 6.53
CA VAL A 85 -10.40 -1.29 7.44
C VAL A 85 -10.22 -2.73 6.96
N GLY A 86 -9.45 -2.91 5.88
CA GLY A 86 -9.18 -4.20 5.25
C GLY A 86 -10.28 -4.66 4.29
N ASN A 87 -10.11 -4.36 3.00
CA ASN A 87 -10.89 -5.02 1.94
C ASN A 87 -10.11 -6.25 1.44
N GLU A 88 -10.64 -7.44 1.71
CA GLU A 88 -10.15 -8.71 1.16
C GLU A 88 -10.68 -8.99 -0.26
N GLY A 89 -10.87 -7.97 -1.10
CA GLY A 89 -11.40 -8.22 -2.44
C GLY A 89 -11.34 -7.03 -3.40
N GLN A 90 -10.77 -7.32 -4.57
CA GLN A 90 -10.75 -6.52 -5.82
C GLN A 90 -9.83 -5.28 -5.73
N VAL A 91 -8.73 -5.17 -6.48
CA VAL A 91 -8.44 -5.51 -7.88
C VAL A 91 -6.95 -5.77 -8.09
#